data_AF-A0A3B0X4H1-F1
#
_entry.id   AF-A0A3B0X4H1-F1
#
_cell.length_a   1.000
_cell.length_b   1.000
_cell.length_c   1.000
_cell.angle_alpha   90.00
_cell.angle_beta   90.00
_cell.angle_gamma   90.00
#
_symmetry.space_group_name_H-M   'P 1'
#
loop_
_entity.id
_entity.type
_entity.pdbx_description
1 polymer ?
#
loop_
_entity_poly.entity_id
_entity_poly.type
_entity_poly.pdbx_seq_one_letter_code
_entity_poly.pdbx_strand_id
1 'polypeptide(L)'
;CEACHSNTAWSPVNRVDHAQVGTDCNSCHNGNIAIGKPSGHVPTTSQCSGCHSTTAWLPAANHTQPSPACITCHDGTIATGKNATHVSTTNVCESCHSQSSWVPVVSVDHLEVLGACVTCHNGTIAVGKNATHASTTDKCEACHTTQPLVWSNTPNIDHTQVLGTCASCHNGSIARGAPSVHFSNTLCDACHSTRSWGGVNTYSHSLSYDPLGHRGGFSCSECHKQDSDTVTYKDNATYAPDCAGCHANDYEPGEHKNVSVSSLRDCESSCHEPGPEHLVSDKGF
;
A
#
# COMPACT_ATOMS: atom_id res chain seq x y z
N CYS A 1 52.60 -0.39 51.83
CA CYS A 1 53.26 -1.72 51.73
C CYS A 1 52.55 -2.76 52.58
N GLU A 2 51.98 -2.34 53.70
CA GLU A 2 51.25 -3.13 54.69
C GLU A 2 49.96 -3.76 54.13
N ALA A 3 49.36 -3.18 53.07
CA ALA A 3 48.20 -3.75 52.39
C ALA A 3 48.53 -5.03 51.59
N CYS A 4 49.80 -5.24 51.23
CA CYS A 4 50.24 -6.34 50.36
C CYS A 4 51.25 -7.27 51.04
N HIS A 5 52.04 -6.78 51.99
CA HIS A 5 53.09 -7.54 52.65
C HIS A 5 52.90 -7.57 54.15
N SER A 6 53.06 -8.76 54.72
CA SER A 6 53.28 -8.92 56.15
C SER A 6 54.71 -8.51 56.50
N ASN A 7 54.87 -7.86 57.65
CA ASN A 7 56.17 -7.53 58.24
C ASN A 7 56.89 -8.74 58.86
N THR A 8 56.24 -9.90 58.91
CA THR A 8 56.81 -11.15 59.47
C THR A 8 57.11 -12.21 58.40
N ALA A 9 56.59 -12.07 57.17
CA ALA A 9 56.91 -12.95 56.05
C ALA A 9 56.71 -12.21 54.72
N TRP A 10 57.79 -12.00 53.98
CA TRP A 10 57.77 -11.39 52.66
C TRP A 10 57.62 -12.49 51.61
N SER A 11 56.39 -12.74 51.17
CA SER A 11 56.08 -13.69 50.11
C SER A 11 55.53 -12.98 48.87
N PRO A 12 55.65 -13.57 47.66
CA PRO A 12 54.96 -13.08 46.48
C PRO A 12 53.46 -12.97 46.72
N VAL A 13 52.89 -11.83 46.31
CA VAL A 13 51.47 -11.54 46.44
C VAL A 13 50.74 -12.14 45.24
N ASN A 14 49.77 -13.03 45.47
CA ASN A 14 49.02 -13.69 44.40
C ASN A 14 47.67 -13.03 44.09
N ARG A 15 47.22 -12.09 44.93
CA ARG A 15 46.03 -11.26 44.75
C ARG A 15 46.24 -9.88 45.34
N VAL A 16 45.77 -8.86 44.63
CA VAL A 16 45.81 -7.47 45.07
C VAL A 16 44.40 -6.91 45.22
N ASP A 17 44.24 -5.97 46.14
CA ASP A 17 43.05 -5.11 46.17
C ASP A 17 43.21 -4.03 45.08
N HIS A 18 42.26 -3.97 44.15
CA HIS A 18 42.31 -3.00 43.07
C HIS A 18 42.13 -1.54 43.55
N ALA A 19 41.64 -1.33 44.78
CA ALA A 19 41.62 0.00 45.42
C ALA A 19 43.01 0.45 45.87
N GLN A 20 43.98 -0.46 45.97
CA GLN A 20 45.34 -0.21 46.47
C GLN A 20 46.38 -0.17 45.33
N VAL A 21 45.94 -0.25 44.07
CA VAL A 21 46.80 -0.20 42.88
C VAL A 21 46.33 0.91 41.93
N GLY A 22 47.24 1.38 41.08
CA GLY A 22 46.94 2.44 40.12
C GLY A 22 45.92 2.03 39.05
N THR A 23 45.42 3.01 38.29
CA THR A 23 44.38 2.81 37.28
C THR A 23 44.88 2.29 35.92
N ASP A 24 46.20 2.12 35.75
CA ASP A 24 46.78 1.59 34.52
C ASP A 24 46.79 0.06 34.54
N CYS A 25 45.65 -0.53 34.18
CA CYS A 25 45.44 -1.96 34.17
C CYS A 25 46.45 -2.68 33.26
N ASN A 26 46.82 -2.06 32.13
CA ASN A 26 47.70 -2.66 31.12
C ASN A 26 49.14 -2.86 31.63
N SER A 27 49.58 -2.08 32.62
CA SER A 27 50.91 -2.24 33.23
C SER A 27 51.08 -3.60 33.93
N CYS A 28 50.00 -4.13 34.51
CA CYS A 28 49.99 -5.41 35.23
C CYS A 28 49.34 -6.54 34.41
N HIS A 29 48.21 -6.28 33.75
CA HIS A 29 47.46 -7.27 32.97
C HIS A 29 48.01 -7.42 31.54
N ASN A 30 49.31 -7.72 31.45
CA ASN A 30 50.07 -7.83 30.20
C ASN A 30 50.34 -9.29 29.79
N GLY A 31 49.83 -10.27 30.52
CA GLY A 31 50.07 -11.70 30.29
C GLY A 31 51.32 -12.26 30.96
N ASN A 32 52.21 -11.40 31.46
CA ASN A 32 53.43 -11.79 32.18
C ASN A 32 53.26 -11.63 33.70
N ILE A 33 52.76 -10.47 34.15
CA ILE A 33 52.58 -10.15 35.58
C ILE A 33 51.23 -10.68 36.07
N ALA A 34 50.17 -10.36 35.33
CA ALA A 34 48.81 -10.84 35.56
C ALA A 34 48.16 -11.24 34.24
N ILE A 35 47.07 -12.00 34.33
CA ILE A 35 46.30 -12.45 33.17
C ILE A 35 45.87 -11.23 32.36
N GLY A 36 46.29 -11.19 31.08
CA GLY A 36 45.89 -10.13 30.16
C GLY A 36 44.54 -10.39 29.48
N LYS A 37 44.32 -9.76 28.34
CA LYS A 37 43.13 -9.96 27.51
C LYS A 37 43.08 -11.43 27.01
N PRO A 38 42.02 -12.19 27.28
CA PRO A 38 41.90 -13.57 26.80
C PRO A 38 41.65 -13.64 25.29
N SER A 39 41.81 -14.83 24.71
CA SER A 39 41.37 -15.11 23.34
C SER A 39 39.86 -14.83 23.20
N GLY A 40 39.45 -14.12 22.14
CA GLY A 40 38.07 -13.66 21.96
C GLY A 40 37.73 -12.30 22.60
N HIS A 41 38.68 -11.66 23.29
CA HIS A 41 38.51 -10.27 23.73
C HIS A 41 38.46 -9.32 22.52
N VAL A 42 37.63 -8.27 22.60
CA VAL A 42 37.56 -7.24 21.56
C VAL A 42 38.96 -6.64 21.28
N PRO A 43 39.40 -6.52 20.00
CA PRO A 43 40.67 -5.88 19.69
C PRO A 43 40.64 -4.40 20.11
N THR A 44 41.38 -4.06 21.16
CA THR A 44 41.42 -2.68 21.68
C THR A 44 42.76 -2.36 22.35
N THR A 45 43.21 -1.12 22.16
CA THR A 45 44.35 -0.52 22.87
C THR A 45 43.91 0.34 24.06
N SER A 46 42.60 0.54 24.26
CA SER A 46 42.04 1.31 25.38
C SER A 46 42.38 0.67 26.74
N GLN A 47 42.36 1.51 27.77
CA GLN A 47 42.48 1.08 29.16
C GLN A 47 41.25 0.27 29.59
N CYS A 48 41.46 -0.76 30.42
CA CYS A 48 40.39 -1.69 30.82
C CYS A 48 39.23 -1.00 31.54
N SER A 49 39.51 0.06 32.31
CA SER A 49 38.50 0.86 33.01
C SER A 49 37.49 1.56 32.10
N GLY A 50 37.80 1.69 30.81
CA GLY A 50 36.86 2.18 29.80
C GLY A 50 35.69 1.23 29.55
N CYS A 51 35.84 -0.05 29.86
CA CYS A 51 34.82 -1.09 29.60
C CYS A 51 34.42 -1.85 30.88
N HIS A 52 35.37 -2.09 31.78
CA HIS A 52 35.21 -2.90 32.98
C HIS A 52 35.17 -2.05 34.25
N SER A 53 34.33 -2.47 35.22
CA SER A 53 34.40 -1.99 36.60
C SER A 53 35.20 -2.99 37.45
N THR A 54 36.00 -2.50 38.41
CA THR A 54 36.69 -3.37 39.36
C THR A 54 35.73 -4.08 40.33
N THR A 55 34.53 -3.54 40.54
CA THR A 55 33.48 -4.14 41.38
C THR A 55 32.53 -5.05 40.61
N ALA A 56 32.49 -4.92 39.28
CA ALA A 56 31.68 -5.71 38.37
C ALA A 56 32.44 -5.91 37.06
N TRP A 57 33.42 -6.82 37.08
CA TRP A 57 34.34 -7.00 35.95
C TRP A 57 33.64 -7.61 34.73
N LEU A 58 32.70 -8.52 34.93
CA LEU A 58 31.91 -9.13 33.86
C LEU A 58 30.41 -9.00 34.13
N PRO A 59 29.59 -8.76 33.10
CA PRO A 59 30.00 -8.38 31.75
C PRO A 59 30.58 -6.95 31.70
N ALA A 60 31.40 -6.65 30.70
CA ALA A 60 31.81 -5.28 30.42
C ALA A 60 30.59 -4.48 29.95
N ALA A 61 30.17 -3.47 30.72
CA ALA A 61 28.94 -2.72 30.45
C ALA A 61 29.17 -1.21 30.24
N ASN A 62 30.39 -0.72 30.46
CA ASN A 62 30.70 0.69 30.27
C ASN A 62 30.87 1.03 28.79
N HIS A 63 29.99 1.88 28.27
CA HIS A 63 30.04 2.45 26.92
C HIS A 63 30.49 3.92 26.94
N THR A 64 31.37 4.28 27.88
CA THR A 64 31.76 5.69 28.17
C THR A 64 32.75 6.28 27.18
N GLN A 65 33.33 5.46 26.29
CA GLN A 65 34.26 5.88 25.25
C GLN A 65 33.58 5.89 23.89
N PRO A 66 34.03 6.73 22.93
CA PRO A 66 33.55 6.66 21.55
C PRO A 66 33.81 5.25 21.01
N SER A 67 32.73 4.48 20.90
CA SER A 67 32.80 3.11 20.42
C SER A 67 32.82 3.12 18.89
N PRO A 68 33.56 2.20 18.24
CA PRO A 68 33.22 1.81 16.87
C PRO A 68 31.75 1.38 16.79
N ALA A 69 31.20 1.32 15.57
CA ALA A 69 29.80 0.96 15.33
C ALA A 69 29.37 -0.26 16.16
N CYS A 70 28.20 -0.22 16.81
CA CYS A 70 27.81 -1.19 17.85
C CYS A 70 27.99 -2.65 17.39
N ILE A 71 27.70 -2.93 16.11
CA ILE A 71 27.80 -4.25 15.49
C ILE A 71 29.22 -4.85 15.54
N THR A 72 30.28 -4.04 15.61
CA THR A 72 31.66 -4.54 15.63
C THR A 72 31.98 -5.30 16.92
N CYS A 73 31.19 -5.09 17.97
CA CYS A 73 31.29 -5.81 19.24
C CYS A 73 30.05 -6.69 19.48
N HIS A 74 28.86 -6.22 19.12
CA HIS A 74 27.60 -6.93 19.28
C HIS A 74 27.28 -7.83 18.07
N ASP A 75 28.22 -8.72 17.74
CA ASP A 75 28.16 -9.63 16.59
C ASP A 75 27.60 -11.04 16.93
N GLY A 76 27.28 -11.28 18.21
CA GLY A 76 26.84 -12.59 18.72
C GLY A 76 27.99 -13.53 19.13
N THR A 77 29.24 -13.14 18.89
CA THR A 77 30.45 -13.88 19.29
C THR A 77 31.18 -13.17 20.43
N ILE A 78 31.50 -11.89 20.26
CA ILE A 78 32.20 -11.07 21.26
C ILE A 78 31.21 -10.60 22.34
N ALA A 79 30.07 -10.06 21.92
CA ALA A 79 28.97 -9.67 22.79
C ALA A 79 27.64 -10.08 22.17
N THR A 80 26.58 -10.05 22.99
CA THR A 80 25.22 -10.38 22.55
C THR A 80 24.80 -9.48 21.39
N GLY A 81 24.55 -10.07 20.22
CA GLY A 81 24.04 -9.37 19.05
C GLY A 81 22.51 -9.33 18.99
N LYS A 82 21.99 -9.08 17.78
CA LYS A 82 20.55 -9.20 17.49
C LYS A 82 20.10 -10.64 17.76
N ASN A 83 19.05 -10.80 18.55
CA ASN A 83 18.47 -12.12 18.81
C ASN A 83 17.50 -12.53 17.68
N ALA A 84 17.05 -13.79 17.70
CA ALA A 84 16.16 -14.33 16.66
C ALA A 84 14.78 -13.66 16.55
N THR A 85 14.34 -12.93 17.59
CA THR A 85 13.09 -12.17 17.59
C THR A 85 13.26 -10.72 17.15
N HIS A 86 14.49 -10.27 16.93
CA HIS A 86 14.77 -8.95 16.38
C HIS A 86 14.30 -8.89 14.93
N VAL A 87 13.63 -7.80 14.54
CA VAL A 87 13.22 -7.57 13.15
C VAL A 87 14.44 -7.48 12.23
N SER A 88 14.31 -7.84 10.95
CA SER A 88 15.45 -7.75 10.04
C SER A 88 15.80 -6.29 9.79
N THR A 89 17.06 -5.91 10.04
CA THR A 89 17.56 -4.53 9.93
C THR A 89 18.97 -4.48 9.39
N THR A 90 19.39 -3.30 8.94
CA THR A 90 20.80 -2.95 8.72
C THR A 90 21.59 -3.00 10.03
N ASN A 91 22.90 -2.77 9.96
CA ASN A 91 23.78 -2.79 11.14
C ASN A 91 24.01 -1.40 11.78
N VAL A 92 23.16 -0.42 11.46
CA VAL A 92 23.19 0.93 12.06
C VAL A 92 22.29 0.94 13.29
N CYS A 93 22.81 0.42 14.41
CA CYS A 93 22.03 0.23 15.65
C CYS A 93 21.52 1.56 16.23
N GLU A 94 22.34 2.61 16.10
CA GLU A 94 22.10 3.97 16.56
C GLU A 94 20.97 4.70 15.82
N SER A 95 20.50 4.15 14.70
CA SER A 95 19.29 4.64 14.02
C SER A 95 18.02 4.41 14.85
N CYS A 96 18.05 3.42 15.76
CA CYS A 96 16.90 3.00 16.55
C CYS A 96 17.20 3.10 18.06
N HIS A 97 18.37 2.63 18.48
CA HIS A 97 18.73 2.49 19.89
C HIS A 97 19.72 3.55 20.33
N SER A 98 19.61 3.98 21.58
CA SER A 98 20.66 4.77 22.23
C SER A 98 21.27 3.99 23.39
N GLN A 99 22.47 4.37 23.81
CA GLN A 99 23.16 3.76 24.95
C GLN A 99 22.32 3.83 26.24
N SER A 100 21.50 4.87 26.38
CA SER A 100 20.62 5.07 27.53
C SER A 100 19.22 4.48 27.36
N SER A 101 18.86 4.03 26.15
CA SER A 101 17.53 3.53 25.81
C SER A 101 17.63 2.31 24.89
N TRP A 102 18.10 1.21 25.46
CA TRP A 102 18.18 -0.09 24.80
C TRP A 102 16.91 -0.91 25.04
N VAL A 103 15.79 -0.40 24.54
CA VAL A 103 14.45 -0.99 24.66
C VAL A 103 13.83 -1.15 23.27
N PRO A 104 12.76 -1.96 23.12
CA PRO A 104 12.01 -2.02 21.87
C PRO A 104 11.54 -0.63 21.44
N VAL A 105 11.86 -0.27 20.20
CA VAL A 105 11.44 1.01 19.61
C VAL A 105 10.01 0.93 19.08
N VAL A 106 9.30 2.05 19.09
CA VAL A 106 7.92 2.15 18.58
C VAL A 106 7.84 2.73 17.17
N SER A 107 8.96 3.23 16.65
CA SER A 107 9.09 3.78 15.30
C SER A 107 10.47 3.45 14.75
N VAL A 108 10.55 3.33 13.43
CA VAL A 108 11.78 2.98 12.72
C VAL A 108 11.96 3.88 11.51
N ASP A 109 13.20 4.08 11.11
CA ASP A 109 13.51 4.52 9.76
C ASP A 109 13.33 3.34 8.80
N HIS A 110 12.49 3.50 7.78
CA HIS A 110 12.23 2.45 6.79
C HIS A 110 13.45 2.15 5.91
N LEU A 111 14.46 3.03 5.89
CA LEU A 111 15.75 2.78 5.24
C LEU A 111 16.60 1.75 6.00
N GLU A 112 16.35 1.58 7.30
CA GLU A 112 17.16 0.75 8.20
C GLU A 112 16.51 -0.61 8.51
N VAL A 113 15.26 -0.82 8.09
CA VAL A 113 14.57 -2.11 8.18
C VAL A 113 14.55 -2.82 6.83
N LEU A 114 14.56 -4.16 6.87
CA LEU A 114 14.67 -5.00 5.68
C LEU A 114 13.48 -5.97 5.61
N GLY A 115 12.96 -6.18 4.40
CA GLY A 115 11.86 -7.11 4.14
C GLY A 115 10.68 -6.45 3.42
N ALA A 116 9.66 -7.26 3.13
CA ALA A 116 8.43 -6.75 2.54
C ALA A 116 7.56 -6.09 3.61
N CYS A 117 6.75 -5.09 3.24
CA CYS A 117 5.93 -4.34 4.19
C CYS A 117 5.06 -5.26 5.07
N VAL A 118 4.42 -6.28 4.46
CA VAL A 118 3.50 -7.20 5.15
C VAL A 118 4.18 -8.14 6.13
N THR A 119 5.51 -8.36 6.04
CA THR A 119 6.21 -9.20 7.02
C THR A 119 6.28 -8.52 8.39
N CYS A 120 6.24 -7.19 8.42
CA CYS A 120 6.23 -6.39 9.65
C CYS A 120 4.83 -5.82 9.96
N HIS A 121 4.13 -5.29 8.95
CA HIS A 121 2.78 -4.72 9.08
C HIS A 121 1.69 -5.80 9.05
N ASN A 122 1.79 -6.74 9.99
CA ASN A 122 0.93 -7.92 10.13
C ASN A 122 -0.05 -7.83 11.31
N GLY A 123 -0.10 -6.69 12.01
CA GLY A 123 -0.92 -6.49 13.20
C GLY A 123 -0.32 -7.03 14.50
N THR A 124 0.83 -7.71 14.43
CA THR A 124 1.57 -8.20 15.61
C THR A 124 2.84 -7.40 15.85
N ILE A 125 3.68 -7.23 14.81
CA ILE A 125 4.94 -6.47 14.91
C ILE A 125 4.67 -4.98 14.73
N ALA A 126 3.95 -4.62 13.67
CA ALA A 126 3.52 -3.27 13.37
C ALA A 126 2.05 -3.27 12.91
N VAL A 127 1.45 -2.08 12.91
CA VAL A 127 0.06 -1.87 12.49
C VAL A 127 -0.12 -2.33 11.04
N GLY A 128 -0.99 -3.31 10.80
CA GLY A 128 -1.30 -3.79 9.45
C GLY A 128 -2.46 -3.05 8.77
N LYS A 129 -2.96 -3.65 7.68
CA LYS A 129 -4.21 -3.21 7.03
C LYS A 129 -5.37 -3.28 8.05
N ASN A 130 -6.07 -2.18 8.27
CA ASN A 130 -7.23 -2.13 9.17
C ASN A 130 -8.51 -2.63 8.47
N ALA A 131 -9.60 -2.79 9.22
CA ALA A 131 -10.88 -3.31 8.69
C ALA A 131 -11.53 -2.41 7.61
N THR A 132 -11.16 -1.13 7.56
CA THR A 132 -11.63 -0.17 6.55
C THR A 132 -10.69 -0.05 5.34
N HIS A 133 -9.57 -0.79 5.33
CA HIS A 133 -8.65 -0.81 4.21
C HIS A 133 -9.30 -1.52 3.01
N ALA A 134 -9.03 -1.01 1.80
CA ALA A 134 -9.49 -1.66 0.57
C ALA A 134 -8.95 -3.10 0.46
N SER A 135 -9.68 -3.99 -0.23
CA SER A 135 -9.15 -5.33 -0.51
C SER A 135 -8.06 -5.21 -1.57
N THR A 136 -6.82 -5.58 -1.22
CA THR A 136 -5.65 -5.45 -2.09
C THR A 136 -4.71 -6.63 -1.93
N THR A 137 -3.82 -6.82 -2.90
CA THR A 137 -2.63 -7.66 -2.75
C THR A 137 -1.69 -7.08 -1.68
N ASP A 138 -0.61 -7.80 -1.39
CA ASP A 138 0.38 -7.42 -0.38
C ASP A 138 1.48 -6.48 -0.88
N LYS A 139 1.34 -5.98 -2.11
CA LYS A 139 2.26 -5.02 -2.71
C LYS A 139 1.95 -3.59 -2.26
N CYS A 140 2.36 -3.27 -1.04
CA CYS A 140 2.02 -2.02 -0.35
C CYS A 140 2.56 -0.79 -1.08
N GLU A 141 3.74 -0.90 -1.69
CA GLU A 141 4.41 0.14 -2.46
C GLU A 141 3.68 0.53 -3.76
N ALA A 142 2.68 -0.25 -4.18
CA ALA A 142 1.80 0.12 -5.29
C ALA A 142 0.80 1.24 -4.91
N CYS A 143 0.60 1.47 -3.61
CA CYS A 143 -0.37 2.44 -3.08
C CYS A 143 0.23 3.42 -2.06
N HIS A 144 1.33 3.07 -1.41
CA HIS A 144 1.92 3.86 -0.34
C HIS A 144 3.38 4.17 -0.62
N THR A 145 3.81 5.38 -0.27
CA THR A 145 5.23 5.75 -0.29
C THR A 145 5.75 5.92 1.13
N THR A 146 7.00 5.51 1.33
CA THR A 146 7.77 5.77 2.56
C THR A 146 8.56 7.08 2.46
N GLN A 147 8.43 7.79 1.34
CA GLN A 147 9.13 9.05 1.03
C GLN A 147 8.12 10.15 0.67
N PRO A 148 8.20 11.35 1.26
CA PRO A 148 9.18 11.78 2.27
C PRO A 148 8.66 11.52 3.69
N LEU A 149 9.07 10.42 4.33
CA LEU A 149 8.92 10.09 5.77
C LEU A 149 7.49 10.08 6.36
N VAL A 150 6.48 10.43 5.58
CA VAL A 150 5.08 10.41 5.98
C VAL A 150 4.38 9.36 5.13
N TRP A 151 3.77 8.38 5.80
CA TRP A 151 2.86 7.45 5.16
C TRP A 151 1.76 8.26 4.47
N SER A 152 1.81 8.26 3.15
CA SER A 152 0.84 8.98 2.32
C SER A 152 0.32 8.04 1.25
N ASN A 153 -0.93 8.26 0.86
CA ASN A 153 -1.54 7.55 -0.24
C ASN A 153 -1.00 8.11 -1.55
N THR A 154 -0.59 7.24 -2.46
CA THR A 154 -0.22 7.66 -3.81
C THR A 154 -1.48 8.17 -4.53
N PRO A 155 -1.38 9.26 -5.32
CA PRO A 155 -2.50 9.73 -6.13
C PRO A 155 -2.82 8.78 -7.30
N ASN A 156 -1.89 7.86 -7.64
CA ASN A 156 -2.06 6.88 -8.71
C ASN A 156 -1.95 5.48 -8.12
N ILE A 157 -3.08 4.78 -8.05
CA ILE A 157 -3.18 3.39 -7.61
C ILE A 157 -3.08 2.46 -8.81
N ASP A 158 -2.19 1.47 -8.72
CA ASP A 158 -2.14 0.38 -9.68
C ASP A 158 -3.35 -0.56 -9.46
N HIS A 159 -4.34 -0.47 -10.36
CA HIS A 159 -5.55 -1.26 -10.28
C HIS A 159 -5.32 -2.76 -10.50
N THR A 160 -4.12 -3.20 -10.90
CA THR A 160 -3.76 -4.63 -10.90
C THR A 160 -3.53 -5.19 -9.50
N GLN A 161 -3.40 -4.31 -8.49
CA GLN A 161 -3.13 -4.68 -7.09
C GLN A 161 -4.37 -4.59 -6.20
N VAL A 162 -5.51 -4.10 -6.70
CA VAL A 162 -6.78 -4.14 -5.97
C VAL A 162 -7.52 -5.44 -6.28
N LEU A 163 -8.27 -5.94 -5.30
CA LEU A 163 -9.07 -7.15 -5.40
C LEU A 163 -10.56 -6.80 -5.28
N GLY A 164 -11.41 -7.57 -5.95
CA GLY A 164 -12.86 -7.36 -5.92
C GLY A 164 -13.39 -6.65 -7.16
N THR A 165 -14.54 -6.00 -7.02
CA THR A 165 -15.22 -5.30 -8.12
C THR A 165 -15.03 -3.79 -8.01
N CYS A 166 -15.22 -3.08 -9.12
CA CYS A 166 -15.09 -1.62 -9.15
C CYS A 166 -16.03 -0.97 -8.12
N ALA A 167 -17.28 -1.46 -8.03
CA ALA A 167 -18.27 -1.00 -7.05
C ALA A 167 -17.89 -1.28 -5.58
N SER A 168 -17.10 -2.32 -5.30
CA SER A 168 -16.67 -2.64 -3.93
C SER A 168 -15.74 -1.57 -3.34
N CYS A 169 -14.99 -0.86 -4.17
CA CYS A 169 -14.11 0.23 -3.77
C CYS A 169 -14.71 1.61 -4.09
N HIS A 170 -15.32 1.79 -5.27
CA HIS A 170 -15.97 3.03 -5.70
C HIS A 170 -17.39 3.14 -5.12
N ASN A 171 -17.48 3.14 -3.79
CA ASN A 171 -18.73 3.20 -3.03
C ASN A 171 -18.96 4.54 -2.31
N GLY A 172 -18.07 5.52 -2.53
CA GLY A 172 -18.13 6.84 -1.88
C GLY A 172 -17.47 6.89 -0.49
N SER A 173 -17.11 5.75 0.11
CA SER A 173 -16.39 5.68 1.38
C SER A 173 -14.89 5.39 1.19
N ILE A 174 -14.53 4.41 0.35
CA ILE A 174 -13.13 4.03 0.10
C ILE A 174 -12.55 4.87 -1.04
N ALA A 175 -13.26 4.90 -2.17
CA ALA A 175 -12.95 5.74 -3.32
C ALA A 175 -14.20 6.46 -3.80
N ARG A 176 -14.01 7.49 -4.63
CA ARG A 176 -15.12 8.23 -5.25
C ARG A 176 -16.04 7.27 -5.97
N GLY A 177 -17.31 7.22 -5.55
CA GLY A 177 -18.32 6.39 -6.20
C GLY A 177 -18.86 6.97 -7.50
N ALA A 178 -19.80 6.25 -8.09
CA ALA A 178 -20.58 6.75 -9.22
C ALA A 178 -21.25 8.08 -8.87
N PRO A 179 -21.32 9.05 -9.81
CA PRO A 179 -22.07 10.28 -9.60
C PRO A 179 -23.57 9.99 -9.42
N SER A 180 -24.31 10.96 -8.88
CA SER A 180 -25.73 10.79 -8.56
C SER A 180 -26.64 10.58 -9.78
N VAL A 181 -26.16 10.89 -10.98
CA VAL A 181 -26.81 10.61 -12.26
C VAL A 181 -25.92 9.62 -13.00
N HIS A 182 -26.24 8.33 -12.87
CA HIS A 182 -25.44 7.22 -13.42
C HIS A 182 -26.32 6.00 -13.64
N PHE A 183 -26.07 5.26 -14.73
CA PHE A 183 -26.75 3.99 -15.00
C PHE A 183 -26.59 3.02 -13.82
N SER A 184 -27.67 2.34 -13.42
CA SER A 184 -27.68 1.46 -12.23
C SER A 184 -26.96 0.13 -12.42
N ASN A 185 -26.07 0.02 -13.41
CA ASN A 185 -25.37 -1.22 -13.71
C ASN A 185 -24.17 -1.43 -12.77
N THR A 186 -24.08 -2.64 -12.19
CA THR A 186 -22.93 -3.07 -11.39
C THR A 186 -21.70 -3.47 -12.22
N LEU A 187 -21.85 -3.62 -13.54
CA LEU A 187 -20.79 -3.96 -14.50
C LEU A 187 -20.09 -2.69 -15.00
N CYS A 188 -19.26 -2.09 -14.16
CA CYS A 188 -18.54 -0.85 -14.50
C CYS A 188 -17.66 -0.99 -15.76
N ASP A 189 -17.03 -2.15 -15.94
CA ASP A 189 -16.08 -2.42 -17.03
C ASP A 189 -16.75 -2.55 -18.41
N ALA A 190 -18.09 -2.59 -18.47
CA ALA A 190 -18.82 -2.47 -19.72
C ALA A 190 -18.72 -1.06 -20.32
N CYS A 191 -18.55 -0.05 -19.46
CA CYS A 191 -18.58 1.36 -19.83
C CYS A 191 -17.25 2.08 -19.58
N HIS A 192 -16.50 1.65 -18.55
CA HIS A 192 -15.31 2.33 -18.03
C HIS A 192 -14.06 1.45 -18.18
N SER A 193 -12.89 2.09 -18.14
CA SER A 193 -11.62 1.39 -17.91
C SER A 193 -10.77 2.12 -16.88
N THR A 194 -9.82 1.41 -16.29
CA THR A 194 -8.89 1.94 -15.26
C THR A 194 -8.02 3.10 -15.76
N ARG A 195 -7.89 3.28 -17.08
CA ARG A 195 -7.11 4.36 -17.71
C ARG A 195 -7.96 5.58 -18.09
N SER A 196 -9.29 5.46 -18.14
CA SER A 196 -10.19 6.52 -18.60
C SER A 196 -11.53 6.42 -17.88
N TRP A 197 -11.55 6.81 -16.61
CA TRP A 197 -12.75 6.83 -15.77
C TRP A 197 -13.65 8.06 -15.99
N GLY A 198 -13.11 9.12 -16.62
CA GLY A 198 -13.80 10.40 -16.81
C GLY A 198 -14.85 10.43 -17.92
N GLY A 199 -15.11 9.31 -18.62
CA GLY A 199 -16.09 9.23 -19.69
C GLY A 199 -16.28 7.80 -20.18
N VAL A 200 -17.52 7.48 -20.59
CA VAL A 200 -17.85 6.19 -21.22
C VAL A 200 -17.23 6.15 -22.61
N ASN A 201 -16.31 5.22 -22.85
CA ASN A 201 -15.52 5.18 -24.08
C ASN A 201 -15.62 3.85 -24.84
N THR A 202 -16.28 2.83 -24.29
CA THR A 202 -16.31 1.47 -24.87
C THR A 202 -17.71 0.87 -25.02
N TYR A 203 -18.78 1.61 -24.76
CA TYR A 203 -20.12 1.05 -24.87
C TYR A 203 -20.58 0.98 -26.33
N SER A 204 -20.92 -0.23 -26.78
CA SER A 204 -21.54 -0.49 -28.08
C SER A 204 -22.83 -1.25 -27.84
N HIS A 205 -23.93 -0.76 -28.42
CA HIS A 205 -25.17 -1.51 -28.42
C HIS A 205 -25.07 -2.66 -29.43
N SER A 206 -25.53 -3.86 -29.04
CA SER A 206 -25.74 -4.97 -29.96
C SER A 206 -27.22 -5.05 -30.32
N LEU A 207 -27.74 -4.02 -30.99
CA LEU A 207 -29.14 -4.06 -31.44
C LEU A 207 -29.24 -5.03 -32.63
N SER A 208 -30.14 -5.99 -32.55
CA SER A 208 -30.49 -6.88 -33.67
C SER A 208 -31.11 -6.11 -34.85
N TYR A 209 -31.54 -4.88 -34.59
CA TYR A 209 -32.04 -3.92 -35.56
C TYR A 209 -31.27 -2.61 -35.35
N ASP A 210 -30.10 -2.49 -35.98
CA ASP A 210 -29.36 -1.22 -36.05
C ASP A 210 -30.00 -0.39 -37.16
N PRO A 211 -30.78 0.67 -36.84
CA PRO A 211 -31.44 1.43 -37.88
C PRO A 211 -30.34 2.24 -38.55
N LEU A 212 -30.07 1.92 -39.82
CA LEU A 212 -28.99 2.44 -40.66
C LEU A 212 -28.91 4.00 -40.79
N GLY A 213 -29.76 4.74 -40.05
CA GLY A 213 -29.87 6.20 -40.00
C GLY A 213 -29.70 6.87 -38.62
N HIS A 214 -29.52 6.17 -37.49
CA HIS A 214 -29.27 6.83 -36.17
C HIS A 214 -27.80 7.27 -35.97
N ARG A 215 -27.15 7.74 -37.05
CA ARG A 215 -25.70 8.02 -37.11
C ARG A 215 -25.26 9.34 -36.46
N GLY A 216 -26.19 10.15 -35.99
CA GLY A 216 -25.85 11.30 -35.14
C GLY A 216 -25.43 10.76 -33.79
N GLY A 217 -24.24 11.11 -33.29
CA GLY A 217 -23.77 10.66 -31.98
C GLY A 217 -24.72 11.10 -30.87
N PHE A 218 -25.74 10.28 -30.60
CA PHE A 218 -26.75 10.55 -29.60
C PHE A 218 -26.15 10.33 -28.21
N SER A 219 -26.51 11.22 -27.29
CA SER A 219 -26.20 11.04 -25.88
C SER A 219 -27.07 9.92 -25.29
N CYS A 220 -26.56 9.19 -24.30
CA CYS A 220 -27.30 8.08 -23.69
C CYS A 220 -28.68 8.52 -23.16
N SER A 221 -28.80 9.76 -22.69
CA SER A 221 -30.03 10.34 -22.14
C SER A 221 -31.11 10.63 -23.19
N GLU A 222 -30.81 10.49 -24.48
CA GLU A 222 -31.84 10.55 -25.53
C GLU A 222 -32.73 9.33 -25.50
N CYS A 223 -32.17 8.15 -25.25
CA CYS A 223 -32.91 6.89 -25.13
C CYS A 223 -33.19 6.48 -23.68
N HIS A 224 -32.28 6.79 -22.75
CA HIS A 224 -32.39 6.43 -21.33
C HIS A 224 -32.79 7.64 -20.49
N LYS A 225 -34.09 7.81 -20.27
CA LYS A 225 -34.65 8.94 -19.51
C LYS A 225 -34.61 8.74 -18.00
N GLN A 226 -34.33 7.52 -17.55
CA GLN A 226 -34.22 7.14 -16.15
C GLN A 226 -32.90 6.43 -15.93
N ASP A 227 -32.44 6.39 -14.68
CA ASP A 227 -31.27 5.63 -14.24
C ASP A 227 -31.57 4.12 -14.23
N SER A 228 -31.87 3.57 -15.40
CA SER A 228 -32.21 2.18 -15.63
C SER A 228 -31.51 1.67 -16.88
N ASP A 229 -31.22 0.37 -16.90
CA ASP A 229 -30.61 -0.29 -18.06
C ASP A 229 -31.61 -0.47 -19.23
N THR A 230 -32.87 -0.09 -19.03
CA THR A 230 -33.92 -0.17 -20.06
C THR A 230 -34.07 1.13 -20.83
N VAL A 231 -34.26 1.03 -22.15
CA VAL A 231 -34.61 2.17 -23.01
C VAL A 231 -36.03 2.63 -22.68
N THR A 232 -36.22 3.94 -22.61
CA THR A 232 -37.56 4.53 -22.47
C THR A 232 -38.17 4.76 -23.86
N TYR A 233 -39.10 3.90 -24.24
CA TYR A 233 -39.92 4.06 -25.45
C TYR A 233 -40.95 5.18 -25.23
N LYS A 234 -40.59 6.40 -25.62
CA LYS A 234 -41.29 7.64 -25.25
C LYS A 234 -42.76 7.69 -25.66
N ASP A 235 -43.12 7.03 -26.75
CA ASP A 235 -44.46 7.12 -27.32
C ASP A 235 -45.33 5.95 -26.85
N ASN A 236 -44.83 4.71 -26.98
CA ASN A 236 -45.55 3.53 -26.50
C ASN A 236 -44.61 2.32 -26.30
N ALA A 237 -44.32 1.98 -25.04
CA ALA A 237 -43.49 0.83 -24.69
C ALA A 237 -44.00 -0.55 -25.15
N THR A 238 -45.27 -0.67 -25.52
CA THR A 238 -45.84 -1.92 -26.06
C THR A 238 -45.28 -2.25 -27.45
N TYR A 239 -44.81 -1.25 -28.19
CA TYR A 239 -44.18 -1.43 -29.50
C TYR A 239 -42.67 -1.67 -29.42
N ALA A 240 -42.10 -1.85 -28.22
CA ALA A 240 -40.71 -2.25 -28.10
C ALA A 240 -40.46 -3.64 -28.72
N PRO A 241 -39.32 -3.89 -29.40
CA PRO A 241 -38.17 -2.99 -29.58
C PRO A 241 -38.24 -2.11 -30.84
N ASP A 242 -39.40 -2.07 -31.48
CA ASP A 242 -39.59 -1.56 -32.84
C ASP A 242 -39.66 -0.02 -32.88
N CYS A 243 -39.51 0.55 -34.08
CA CYS A 243 -39.45 2.00 -34.33
C CYS A 243 -40.64 2.76 -33.70
N ALA A 244 -41.85 2.19 -33.79
CA ALA A 244 -43.07 2.78 -33.24
C ALA A 244 -43.04 2.93 -31.71
N GLY A 245 -42.16 2.24 -30.98
CA GLY A 245 -42.02 2.48 -29.55
C GLY A 245 -41.57 3.91 -29.23
N CYS A 246 -40.82 4.53 -30.16
CA CYS A 246 -40.37 5.91 -30.06
C CYS A 246 -40.97 6.85 -31.10
N HIS A 247 -41.66 6.35 -32.12
CA HIS A 247 -42.17 7.17 -33.24
C HIS A 247 -43.67 6.96 -33.53
N ALA A 248 -44.42 6.30 -32.63
CA ALA A 248 -45.85 6.09 -32.83
C ALA A 248 -46.64 7.40 -32.97
N ASN A 249 -46.16 8.50 -32.38
CA ASN A 249 -46.79 9.81 -32.50
C ASN A 249 -46.42 10.54 -33.80
N ASP A 250 -45.36 10.10 -34.48
CA ASP A 250 -44.92 10.64 -35.78
C ASP A 250 -45.66 9.96 -36.95
N TYR A 251 -46.53 8.99 -36.67
CA TYR A 251 -47.34 8.32 -37.68
C TYR A 251 -48.43 9.23 -38.23
N GLU A 252 -48.41 9.46 -39.54
CA GLU A 252 -49.44 10.23 -40.25
C GLU A 252 -50.45 9.30 -40.94
N PRO A 253 -51.71 9.22 -40.45
CA PRO A 253 -52.72 8.35 -41.06
C PRO A 253 -53.11 8.75 -42.48
N GLY A 254 -52.90 10.01 -42.86
CA GLY A 254 -53.27 10.55 -44.17
C GLY A 254 -52.47 9.96 -45.33
N GLU A 255 -51.17 9.73 -45.11
CA GLU A 255 -50.25 9.12 -46.07
C GLU A 255 -50.36 7.59 -46.10
N HIS A 256 -50.91 7.00 -45.04
CA HIS A 256 -50.95 5.55 -44.83
C HIS A 256 -52.40 5.01 -44.86
N LYS A 257 -52.92 4.79 -46.08
CA LYS A 257 -54.30 4.31 -46.26
C LYS A 257 -54.49 2.87 -45.76
N ASN A 258 -55.46 2.67 -44.86
CA ASN A 258 -55.92 1.37 -44.35
C ASN A 258 -54.89 0.53 -43.58
N VAL A 259 -53.86 1.16 -43.02
CA VAL A 259 -52.88 0.50 -42.15
C VAL A 259 -52.80 1.24 -40.81
N SER A 260 -52.23 0.58 -39.80
CA SER A 260 -52.09 1.11 -38.44
C SER A 260 -50.63 1.14 -37.99
N VAL A 261 -50.33 1.95 -36.98
CA VAL A 261 -49.02 1.98 -36.29
C VAL A 261 -48.60 0.57 -35.84
N SER A 262 -49.53 -0.21 -35.29
CA SER A 262 -49.25 -1.58 -34.83
C SER A 262 -48.84 -2.53 -35.95
N SER A 263 -49.42 -2.36 -37.15
CA SER A 263 -49.08 -3.17 -38.33
C SER A 263 -47.82 -2.69 -39.06
N LEU A 264 -47.40 -1.44 -38.83
CA LEU A 264 -46.21 -0.82 -39.41
C LEU A 264 -45.17 -0.44 -38.35
N ARG A 265 -45.11 -1.19 -37.26
CA ARG A 265 -44.31 -0.83 -36.08
C ARG A 265 -42.81 -0.72 -36.34
N ASP A 266 -42.30 -1.43 -37.35
CA ASP A 266 -40.89 -1.40 -37.76
C ASP A 266 -40.58 -0.28 -38.76
N CYS A 267 -41.60 0.34 -39.36
CA CYS A 267 -41.46 1.39 -40.39
C CYS A 267 -40.56 1.04 -41.61
N GLU A 268 -40.06 -0.20 -41.74
CA GLU A 268 -39.03 -0.57 -42.73
C GLU A 268 -39.60 -1.30 -43.96
N SER A 269 -40.74 -1.97 -43.85
CA SER A 269 -41.05 -3.09 -44.76
C SER A 269 -42.35 -2.96 -45.56
N SER A 270 -42.96 -1.78 -45.68
CA SER A 270 -44.24 -1.69 -46.42
C SER A 270 -44.43 -0.51 -47.36
N CYS A 271 -43.86 0.68 -47.13
CA CYS A 271 -44.09 1.84 -48.01
C CYS A 271 -42.94 2.87 -48.09
N HIS A 272 -41.84 2.68 -47.35
CA HIS A 272 -40.79 3.69 -47.23
C HIS A 272 -39.63 3.34 -48.18
N GLU A 273 -39.71 3.81 -49.42
CA GLU A 273 -38.55 3.87 -50.33
C GLU A 273 -37.61 5.01 -49.85
N PRO A 274 -36.28 4.92 -50.04
CA PRO A 274 -35.35 5.99 -49.70
C PRO A 274 -35.57 7.20 -50.63
N GLY A 275 -36.51 8.07 -50.28
CA GLY A 275 -36.85 9.31 -50.97
C GLY A 275 -36.60 10.55 -50.10
N PRO A 276 -36.50 11.75 -50.69
CA PRO A 276 -36.17 12.99 -49.98
C PRO A 276 -37.29 13.51 -49.05
N GLU A 277 -38.45 12.87 -49.04
CA GLU A 277 -39.66 13.39 -48.41
C GLU A 277 -39.87 12.99 -46.94
N HIS A 278 -39.30 11.88 -46.46
CA HIS A 278 -39.50 11.43 -45.08
C HIS A 278 -38.31 10.67 -44.53
N LEU A 279 -37.35 11.40 -43.97
CA LEU A 279 -36.37 10.80 -43.09
C LEU A 279 -36.83 10.98 -41.65
N VAL A 280 -36.64 9.96 -40.81
CA VAL A 280 -36.77 10.09 -39.34
C VAL A 280 -35.85 11.20 -38.79
N SER A 281 -34.86 11.64 -39.58
CA SER A 281 -34.00 12.79 -39.29
C SER A 281 -34.61 14.16 -39.56
N ASP A 282 -35.80 14.26 -40.14
CA ASP A 282 -36.49 15.52 -40.42
C ASP A 282 -37.07 16.10 -39.12
N LYS A 283 -36.18 16.54 -38.23
CA LYS A 283 -36.56 17.31 -37.04
C LYS A 283 -37.02 18.68 -37.48
N GLY A 284 -38.33 18.86 -37.59
CA GLY A 284 -38.90 20.18 -37.80
C GLY A 284 -40.38 20.19 -38.12
N PHE A 285 -41.22 20.02 -37.10
CA PHE A 285 -42.30 20.95 -36.79
C PHE A 285 -42.40 21.14 -35.26
#